data_AF-A0A2S8G142-F1
#
_entry.id   AF-A0A2S8G142-F1
#
_cell.length_a   1.000
_cell.length_b   1.000
_cell.length_c   1.000
_cell.angle_alpha   90.00
_cell.angle_beta   90.00
_cell.angle_gamma   90.00
#
_symmetry.space_group_name_H-M   'P 1'
#
loop_
_entity.id
_entity.type
_entity.pdbx_description
1 polymer ?
#
loop_
_entity_poly.entity_id
_entity_poly.type
_entity_poly.pdbx_seq_one_letter_code
_entity_poly.pdbx_strand_id
1 'polypeptide(L)'
;MTSRIRAHHRGFTLVELLVVITIIGILAGLALVGINRARISVLNMIMKTEVSHIAQALDLYKENHGAYPPDGNTIATSDPTKRATLFTRHLSKMFPQRNGSIDYPTYIPATPVTPSILQQMINNGYVSPDGNTTSDYQFNQIDPSEAFVIFLMGFSPDVERPLTGPGERKPLFEFDRSRLVDPDKDGWWSYKGRYSESEYVYFNSKTYDDGAASPSVASYAPQIGGGTARPYGTIVNGNFVWAAPKTYQILLAGLDDNFGGNFTAANQMKLYPSGVQDTTNAPTSINYSLEDFDNIVNFGQSSTLGSDTDL
;
A
#
# COMPACT_ATOMS: atom_id res chain seq x y z
N MET A 1 32.53 67.18 44.81
CA MET A 1 33.39 66.40 43.90
C MET A 1 32.71 65.07 43.61
N THR A 2 32.15 64.88 42.42
CA THR A 2 31.58 63.59 41.97
C THR A 2 32.26 63.20 40.67
N SER A 3 33.22 62.28 40.76
CA SER A 3 33.89 61.68 39.61
C SER A 3 32.90 60.80 38.85
N ARG A 4 32.50 61.22 37.64
CA ARG A 4 31.73 60.37 36.72
C ARG A 4 32.70 59.49 35.95
N ILE A 5 32.74 58.21 36.30
CA ILE A 5 33.43 57.17 35.53
C ILE A 5 32.69 57.04 34.19
N ARG A 6 33.30 57.52 33.09
CA ARG A 6 32.79 57.24 31.73
C ARG A 6 33.10 55.79 31.41
N ALA A 7 32.07 54.95 31.39
CA ALA A 7 32.17 53.61 30.81
C ALA A 7 32.46 53.76 29.31
N HIS A 8 33.64 53.33 28.87
CA HIS A 8 34.01 53.34 27.47
C HIS A 8 33.20 52.26 26.76
N HIS A 9 32.14 52.64 26.03
CA HIS A 9 31.44 51.71 25.15
C HIS A 9 32.41 51.32 24.02
N ARG A 10 32.85 50.06 24.03
CA ARG A 10 33.64 49.49 22.94
C ARG A 10 32.72 49.34 21.73
N GLY A 11 33.05 50.04 20.64
CA GLY A 11 32.34 49.89 19.37
C GLY A 11 32.73 48.58 18.70
N PHE A 12 31.76 47.97 18.01
CA PHE A 12 31.97 46.77 17.19
C PHE A 12 32.92 47.09 16.03
N THR A 13 33.93 46.26 15.80
CA THR A 13 34.81 46.37 14.65
C THR A 13 34.20 45.69 13.42
N LEU A 14 34.55 46.17 12.23
CA LEU A 14 34.14 45.52 10.97
C LEU A 14 34.62 44.08 10.88
N VAL A 15 35.77 43.77 11.47
CA VAL A 15 36.34 42.42 11.50
C VAL A 15 35.50 41.49 12.37
N GLU A 16 35.03 41.95 13.54
CA GLU A 16 34.15 41.16 14.40
C GLU A 16 32.82 40.86 13.71
N LEU A 17 32.24 41.82 12.98
CA LEU A 17 31.03 41.58 12.20
C LEU A 17 31.28 40.58 11.06
N LEU A 18 32.42 40.69 10.36
CA LEU A 18 32.80 39.81 9.27
C LEU A 18 32.96 38.36 9.73
N VAL A 19 33.61 38.12 10.87
CA VAL A 19 33.78 36.77 11.42
C VAL A 19 32.44 36.15 11.84
N VAL A 20 31.51 36.95 12.37
CA VAL A 20 30.18 36.44 12.76
C VAL A 20 29.38 36.00 11.54
N ILE A 21 29.33 36.82 10.49
CA ILE A 21 28.57 36.44 9.28
C ILE A 21 29.20 35.25 8.55
N THR A 22 30.53 35.08 8.60
CA THR A 22 31.19 33.90 8.01
C THR A 22 30.87 32.63 8.79
N ILE A 23 30.87 32.68 10.13
CA ILE A 23 30.45 31.54 10.97
C ILE A 23 28.99 31.18 10.72
N ILE A 24 28.09 32.18 10.68
CA ILE A 24 26.67 31.94 10.38
C ILE A 24 26.51 31.32 8.98
N GLY A 25 27.26 31.80 7.98
CA GLY A 25 27.24 31.24 6.62
C GLY A 25 27.68 29.78 6.56
N ILE A 26 28.73 29.41 7.30
CA ILE A 26 29.21 28.01 7.39
C ILE A 26 28.15 27.13 8.09
N LEU A 27 27.63 27.58 9.23
CA LEU A 27 26.62 26.82 9.98
C LEU A 27 25.32 26.64 9.18
N ALA A 28 24.86 27.68 8.50
CA ALA A 28 23.70 27.59 7.61
C ALA A 28 23.94 26.63 6.45
N GLY A 29 25.13 26.64 5.84
CA GLY A 29 25.51 25.71 4.78
C GLY A 29 25.48 24.24 5.23
N LEU A 30 25.99 23.95 6.43
CA LEU A 30 25.97 22.58 6.99
C LEU A 30 24.56 22.11 7.36
N ALA A 31 23.74 22.99 7.92
CA ALA A 31 22.37 22.67 8.31
C ALA A 31 21.51 22.25 7.09
N LEU A 32 21.67 22.92 5.94
CA LEU A 32 20.88 22.65 4.73
C LEU A 32 21.08 21.22 4.19
N VAL A 33 22.30 20.66 4.26
CA VAL A 33 22.60 19.32 3.71
C VAL A 33 21.90 18.21 4.51
N GLY A 34 21.67 18.39 5.81
CA GLY A 34 21.04 17.39 6.68
C GLY A 34 19.51 17.36 6.64
N ILE A 35 18.87 18.51 6.36
CA ILE A 35 17.41 18.66 6.47
C ILE A 35 16.65 17.76 5.48
N ASN A 36 17.14 17.62 4.25
CA ASN A 36 16.46 16.80 3.24
C ASN A 36 16.43 15.31 3.62
N ARG A 37 17.53 14.78 4.17
CA ARG A 37 17.61 13.39 4.64
C ARG A 37 16.68 13.16 5.83
N ALA A 38 16.66 14.09 6.78
CA ALA A 38 15.76 14.04 7.92
C ALA A 38 14.28 14.05 7.48
N ARG A 39 13.94 14.90 6.51
CA ARG A 39 12.58 14.96 5.95
C ARG A 39 12.16 13.64 5.32
N ILE A 40 12.96 13.06 4.43
CA ILE A 40 12.68 11.77 3.79
C ILE A 40 12.48 10.67 4.83
N SER A 41 13.34 10.62 5.85
CA SER A 41 13.22 9.66 6.96
C SER A 41 11.88 9.77 7.70
N VAL A 42 11.43 11.00 7.98
CA VAL A 42 10.13 11.25 8.61
C VAL A 42 8.97 10.83 7.71
N LEU A 43 9.02 11.14 6.41
CA LEU A 43 7.96 10.74 5.47
C LEU A 43 7.85 9.22 5.38
N ASN A 44 8.98 8.53 5.27
CA ASN A 44 9.03 7.06 5.27
C ASN A 44 8.50 6.47 6.58
N MET A 45 8.80 7.09 7.72
CA MET A 45 8.25 6.67 9.01
C MET A 45 6.71 6.79 9.03
N ILE A 46 6.14 7.89 8.53
CA ILE A 46 4.69 8.07 8.49
C ILE A 46 4.03 7.01 7.62
N MET A 47 4.57 6.75 6.42
CA MET A 47 4.04 5.74 5.51
C MET A 47 4.16 4.33 6.09
N LYS A 48 5.26 4.01 6.80
CA LYS A 48 5.42 2.75 7.54
C LYS A 48 4.37 2.57 8.64
N THR A 49 4.13 3.61 9.42
CA THR A 49 3.11 3.59 10.47
C THR A 49 1.73 3.33 9.86
N GLU A 50 1.42 3.93 8.72
CA GLU A 50 0.17 3.68 7.99
C GLU A 50 0.06 2.23 7.50
N VAL A 51 1.10 1.68 6.86
CA VAL A 51 1.14 0.25 6.48
C VAL A 51 0.94 -0.65 7.70
N SER A 52 1.54 -0.31 8.84
CA SER A 52 1.35 -1.06 10.09
C SER A 52 -0.09 -1.01 10.58
N HIS A 53 -0.78 0.14 10.49
CA HIS A 53 -2.19 0.26 10.87
C HIS A 53 -3.09 -0.55 9.93
N ILE A 54 -2.83 -0.54 8.62
CA ILE A 54 -3.56 -1.40 7.65
C ILE A 54 -3.33 -2.88 7.98
N ALA A 55 -2.08 -3.26 8.29
CA ALA A 55 -1.75 -4.63 8.68
C ALA A 55 -2.50 -5.07 9.96
N GLN A 56 -2.54 -4.21 10.98
CA GLN A 56 -3.31 -4.48 12.21
C GLN A 56 -4.81 -4.67 11.91
N ALA A 57 -5.38 -3.85 11.02
CA ALA A 57 -6.77 -3.98 10.60
C ALA A 57 -7.05 -5.30 9.85
N LEU A 58 -6.10 -5.77 9.02
CA LEU A 58 -6.21 -7.07 8.35
C LEU A 58 -6.06 -8.25 9.32
N ASP A 59 -5.22 -8.12 10.34
CA ASP A 59 -5.10 -9.14 11.38
C ASP A 59 -6.39 -9.22 12.22
N LEU A 60 -6.97 -8.08 12.57
CA LEU A 60 -8.29 -8.01 13.21
C LEU A 60 -9.39 -8.56 12.30
N TYR A 61 -9.34 -8.28 10.99
CA TYR A 61 -10.26 -8.85 10.00
C TYR A 61 -10.20 -10.38 10.03
N LYS A 62 -8.99 -10.96 10.03
CA LYS A 62 -8.81 -12.41 10.11
C LYS A 62 -9.28 -12.96 11.45
N GLU A 63 -9.07 -12.26 12.56
CA GLU A 63 -9.60 -12.68 13.86
C GLU A 63 -11.13 -12.77 13.82
N ASN A 64 -11.79 -11.77 13.24
CA ASN A 64 -13.24 -11.70 13.16
C ASN A 64 -13.86 -12.72 12.16
N HIS A 65 -13.14 -13.06 11.08
CA HIS A 65 -13.72 -13.81 9.94
C HIS A 65 -12.98 -15.11 9.59
N GLY A 66 -11.91 -15.43 10.33
CA GLY A 66 -11.15 -16.68 10.24
C GLY A 66 -10.23 -16.82 9.02
N ALA A 67 -10.15 -15.83 8.14
CA ALA A 67 -9.24 -15.81 7.00
C ALA A 67 -8.94 -14.39 6.53
N TYR A 68 -7.76 -14.16 5.98
CA TYR A 68 -7.45 -12.93 5.24
C TYR A 68 -8.28 -12.84 3.95
N PRO A 69 -8.60 -11.61 3.50
CA PRO A 69 -9.38 -11.42 2.28
C PRO A 69 -8.64 -11.93 1.03
N PRO A 70 -9.37 -12.33 -0.03
CA PRO A 70 -8.77 -12.55 -1.34
C PRO A 70 -8.16 -11.24 -1.85
N ASP A 71 -7.17 -11.34 -2.75
CA ASP A 71 -6.38 -10.21 -3.22
C ASP A 71 -6.65 -9.80 -4.68
N GLY A 72 -7.58 -10.43 -5.39
CA GLY A 72 -7.90 -10.03 -6.76
C GLY A 72 -6.81 -10.29 -7.81
N ASN A 73 -5.68 -10.90 -7.46
CA ASN A 73 -4.54 -11.07 -8.35
C ASN A 73 -4.89 -11.79 -9.66
N THR A 74 -4.64 -11.12 -10.79
CA THR A 74 -5.05 -11.54 -12.14
C THR A 74 -4.16 -12.62 -12.74
N ILE A 75 -2.88 -12.68 -12.34
CA ILE A 75 -1.94 -13.69 -12.83
C ILE A 75 -2.17 -15.02 -12.10
N ALA A 76 -2.49 -14.97 -10.79
CA ALA A 76 -2.84 -16.15 -10.00
C ALA A 76 -4.03 -16.93 -10.56
N THR A 77 -4.93 -16.24 -11.25
CA THR A 77 -6.04 -16.86 -11.97
C THR A 77 -6.32 -16.07 -13.24
N SER A 78 -5.74 -16.50 -14.36
CA SER A 78 -6.05 -15.95 -15.69
C SER A 78 -7.51 -16.12 -16.11
N ASP A 79 -8.32 -16.81 -15.29
CA ASP A 79 -9.75 -17.00 -15.43
C ASP A 79 -10.52 -16.03 -14.51
N PRO A 80 -11.16 -14.98 -15.07
CA PRO A 80 -11.98 -14.03 -14.32
C PRO A 80 -13.09 -14.70 -13.50
N THR A 81 -13.58 -15.87 -13.93
CA THR A 81 -14.63 -16.63 -13.23
C THR A 81 -14.11 -17.15 -11.88
N LYS A 82 -12.85 -17.59 -11.83
CA LYS A 82 -12.22 -18.06 -10.59
C LYS A 82 -12.08 -16.90 -9.61
N ARG A 83 -11.70 -15.70 -10.07
CA ARG A 83 -11.60 -14.49 -9.22
C ARG A 83 -12.93 -14.16 -8.56
N ALA A 84 -13.99 -14.02 -9.36
CA ALA A 84 -15.34 -13.79 -8.84
C ALA A 84 -15.75 -14.87 -7.83
N THR A 85 -15.40 -16.13 -8.11
CA THR A 85 -15.70 -17.27 -7.24
C THR A 85 -14.94 -17.19 -5.91
N LEU A 86 -13.67 -16.76 -5.89
CA LEU A 86 -12.89 -16.59 -4.67
C LEU A 86 -13.52 -15.53 -3.75
N PHE A 87 -13.86 -14.36 -4.31
CA PHE A 87 -14.54 -13.30 -3.57
C PHE A 87 -15.93 -13.73 -3.09
N THR A 88 -16.74 -14.30 -3.97
CA THR A 88 -18.09 -14.76 -3.63
C THR A 88 -18.03 -15.82 -2.53
N ARG A 89 -17.13 -16.81 -2.64
CA ARG A 89 -16.94 -17.84 -1.62
C ARG A 89 -16.48 -17.26 -0.29
N HIS A 90 -15.59 -16.27 -0.32
CA HIS A 90 -15.11 -15.61 0.89
C HIS A 90 -16.25 -14.85 1.60
N LEU A 91 -17.04 -14.08 0.84
CA LEU A 91 -18.22 -13.38 1.35
C LEU A 91 -19.28 -14.35 1.89
N SER A 92 -19.56 -15.46 1.21
CA SER A 92 -20.52 -16.46 1.71
C SER A 92 -20.04 -17.17 2.97
N LYS A 93 -18.73 -17.33 3.17
CA LYS A 93 -18.18 -17.86 4.42
C LYS A 93 -18.31 -16.85 5.56
N MET A 94 -18.05 -15.58 5.28
CA MET A 94 -18.14 -14.48 6.24
C MET A 94 -19.60 -14.18 6.63
N PHE A 95 -20.52 -14.28 5.68
CA PHE A 95 -21.94 -13.97 5.83
C PHE A 95 -22.80 -15.13 5.33
N PRO A 96 -23.07 -16.14 6.18
CA PRO A 96 -23.84 -17.32 5.77
C PRO A 96 -25.29 -17.02 5.34
N GLN A 97 -25.86 -15.91 5.82
CA GLN A 97 -27.22 -15.45 5.49
C GLN A 97 -27.25 -14.49 4.29
N ARG A 98 -26.08 -14.13 3.73
CA ARG A 98 -26.01 -13.22 2.60
C ARG A 98 -26.77 -13.78 1.41
N ASN A 99 -27.66 -12.96 0.85
CA ASN A 99 -28.36 -13.26 -0.38
C ASN A 99 -27.63 -12.59 -1.56
N GLY A 100 -26.79 -13.37 -2.26
CA GLY A 100 -26.01 -12.87 -3.39
C GLY A 100 -26.84 -12.38 -4.58
N SER A 101 -28.14 -12.72 -4.65
CA SER A 101 -29.08 -12.23 -5.67
C SER A 101 -29.66 -10.85 -5.38
N ILE A 102 -29.35 -10.26 -4.22
CA ILE A 102 -29.76 -8.88 -3.85
C ILE A 102 -28.61 -8.06 -3.26
N ASP A 103 -27.54 -8.72 -2.83
CA ASP A 103 -26.36 -8.11 -2.22
C ASP A 103 -25.19 -8.00 -3.20
N TYR A 104 -25.38 -7.18 -4.23
CA TYR A 104 -24.36 -6.86 -5.22
C TYR A 104 -24.47 -5.38 -5.61
N PRO A 105 -23.35 -4.64 -5.74
CA PRO A 105 -23.40 -3.26 -6.21
C PRO A 105 -23.84 -3.23 -7.68
N THR A 106 -24.98 -2.62 -7.95
CA THR A 106 -25.56 -2.50 -9.30
C THR A 106 -25.22 -1.11 -9.85
N TYR A 107 -24.68 -1.04 -11.07
CA TYR A 107 -24.61 0.20 -11.82
C TYR A 107 -25.96 0.45 -12.48
N ILE A 108 -26.51 1.67 -12.42
CA ILE A 108 -27.85 1.92 -12.96
C ILE A 108 -27.80 2.99 -14.05
N PRO A 109 -28.01 2.60 -15.32
CA PRO A 109 -28.56 3.50 -16.32
C PRO A 109 -30.07 3.31 -16.53
N ALA A 110 -30.70 2.21 -16.10
CA ALA A 110 -32.17 2.05 -16.06
C ALA A 110 -32.66 0.82 -15.25
N THR A 111 -33.44 1.06 -14.18
CA THR A 111 -34.49 0.22 -13.53
C THR A 111 -34.27 -1.26 -13.13
N PRO A 112 -34.62 -1.68 -11.88
CA PRO A 112 -34.28 -1.06 -10.59
C PRO A 112 -33.77 -2.06 -9.52
N VAL A 113 -32.60 -1.74 -8.94
CA VAL A 113 -32.40 -1.67 -7.47
C VAL A 113 -32.52 -0.18 -7.11
N THR A 114 -32.98 0.22 -5.92
CA THR A 114 -33.24 1.64 -5.64
C THR A 114 -31.97 2.51 -5.71
N PRO A 115 -31.97 3.67 -6.41
CA PRO A 115 -30.84 4.60 -6.48
C PRO A 115 -30.26 5.02 -5.12
N SER A 116 -31.08 4.93 -4.06
CA SER A 116 -30.68 5.21 -2.69
C SER A 116 -29.58 4.30 -2.17
N ILE A 117 -29.51 3.04 -2.62
CA ILE A 117 -28.57 2.05 -2.11
C ILE A 117 -27.18 2.27 -2.70
N LEU A 118 -27.08 2.41 -4.03
CA LEU A 118 -25.82 2.78 -4.67
C LEU A 118 -25.31 4.12 -4.11
N GLN A 119 -26.18 5.12 -3.96
CA GLN A 119 -25.80 6.40 -3.37
C GLN A 119 -25.32 6.25 -1.92
N GLN A 120 -25.94 5.37 -1.13
CA GLN A 120 -25.46 5.07 0.22
C GLN A 120 -24.08 4.40 0.18
N MET A 121 -23.84 3.49 -0.75
CA MET A 121 -22.53 2.84 -0.90
C MET A 121 -21.44 3.84 -1.32
N ILE A 122 -21.73 4.72 -2.27
CA ILE A 122 -20.85 5.83 -2.67
C ILE A 122 -20.60 6.77 -1.48
N ASN A 123 -21.65 7.18 -0.76
CA ASN A 123 -21.53 8.06 0.40
C ASN A 123 -20.70 7.43 1.53
N ASN A 124 -20.72 6.11 1.63
CA ASN A 124 -19.92 5.36 2.58
C ASN A 124 -18.52 5.00 2.04
N GLY A 125 -18.26 5.25 0.75
CA GLY A 125 -16.98 5.02 0.09
C GLY A 125 -16.72 3.58 -0.34
N TYR A 126 -17.72 2.70 -0.46
CA TYR A 126 -17.49 1.30 -0.87
C TYR A 126 -17.19 1.11 -2.35
N VAL A 127 -17.84 1.93 -3.17
CA VAL A 127 -17.71 1.92 -4.61
C VAL A 127 -17.48 3.34 -5.08
N SER A 128 -16.72 3.46 -6.16
CA SER A 128 -16.37 4.74 -6.75
C SER A 128 -17.51 5.31 -7.58
N PRO A 129 -17.78 6.63 -7.45
CA PRO A 129 -18.69 7.33 -8.36
C PRO A 129 -18.06 7.57 -9.74
N ASP A 130 -16.73 7.45 -9.86
CA ASP A 130 -15.97 7.73 -11.09
C ASP A 130 -15.85 6.49 -12.01
N GLY A 131 -16.35 5.34 -11.56
CA GLY A 131 -16.39 4.10 -12.33
C GLY A 131 -17.14 4.27 -13.66
N ASN A 132 -16.54 3.80 -14.75
CA ASN A 132 -17.11 3.82 -16.09
C ASN A 132 -17.72 2.46 -16.42
N THR A 133 -18.61 2.00 -15.55
CA THR A 133 -19.21 0.69 -15.72
C THR A 133 -20.48 0.87 -16.54
N THR A 134 -20.61 0.27 -17.72
CA THR A 134 -21.91 0.21 -18.43
C THR A 134 -22.76 -0.97 -17.95
N SER A 135 -22.28 -1.67 -16.92
CA SER A 135 -22.76 -2.92 -16.33
C SER A 135 -22.58 -2.90 -14.81
N ASP A 136 -23.17 -3.85 -14.10
CA ASP A 136 -22.97 -4.01 -12.66
C ASP A 136 -21.49 -4.13 -12.26
N TYR A 137 -21.17 -3.65 -11.06
CA TYR A 137 -19.81 -3.75 -10.49
C TYR A 137 -19.49 -5.22 -10.25
N GLN A 138 -18.42 -5.73 -10.85
CA GLN A 138 -18.11 -7.15 -10.81
C GLN A 138 -16.91 -7.46 -9.90
N PHE A 139 -17.03 -8.49 -9.06
CA PHE A 139 -15.93 -8.94 -8.19
C PHE A 139 -14.73 -9.53 -8.94
N ASN A 140 -14.86 -9.79 -10.24
CA ASN A 140 -13.73 -10.18 -11.10
C ASN A 140 -12.99 -8.97 -11.67
N GLN A 141 -13.31 -7.75 -11.27
CA GLN A 141 -12.54 -6.56 -11.66
C GLN A 141 -11.58 -6.18 -10.54
N ILE A 142 -12.01 -6.32 -9.27
CA ILE A 142 -11.19 -6.15 -8.06
C ILE A 142 -9.78 -6.73 -8.20
N ASP A 143 -8.79 -5.87 -8.01
CA ASP A 143 -7.37 -6.17 -8.12
C ASP A 143 -6.61 -6.05 -6.78
N PRO A 144 -5.31 -6.39 -6.74
CA PRO A 144 -4.46 -6.29 -5.54
C PRO A 144 -4.41 -4.93 -4.85
N SER A 145 -4.71 -3.83 -5.52
CA SER A 145 -4.71 -2.50 -4.91
C SER A 145 -6.05 -2.12 -4.27
N GLU A 146 -7.13 -2.78 -4.69
CA GLU A 146 -8.50 -2.50 -4.25
C GLU A 146 -8.99 -3.54 -3.23
N ALA A 147 -8.48 -4.76 -3.32
CA ALA A 147 -9.02 -5.91 -2.64
C ALA A 147 -9.12 -5.72 -1.14
N PHE A 148 -8.14 -5.12 -0.48
CA PHE A 148 -8.21 -4.91 0.97
C PHE A 148 -9.15 -3.76 1.36
N VAL A 149 -9.37 -2.78 0.48
CA VAL A 149 -10.16 -1.57 0.76
C VAL A 149 -11.60 -1.96 1.06
N ILE A 150 -12.25 -2.73 0.19
CA ILE A 150 -13.63 -3.19 0.37
C ILE A 150 -13.83 -3.93 1.71
N PHE A 151 -12.86 -4.73 2.15
CA PHE A 151 -12.98 -5.53 3.37
C PHE A 151 -12.69 -4.75 4.65
N LEU A 152 -11.85 -3.72 4.59
CA LEU A 152 -11.51 -2.91 5.76
C LEU A 152 -12.45 -1.72 5.97
N MET A 153 -13.19 -1.30 4.94
CA MET A 153 -14.24 -0.27 5.06
C MET A 153 -15.47 -0.73 5.85
N GLY A 154 -15.54 -2.02 6.21
CA GLY A 154 -16.63 -2.57 7.03
C GLY A 154 -17.90 -2.89 6.26
N PHE A 155 -18.87 -3.49 6.92
CA PHE A 155 -20.08 -4.01 6.29
C PHE A 155 -21.34 -3.51 6.98
N SER A 156 -22.46 -3.57 6.24
CA SER A 156 -23.79 -3.34 6.78
C SER A 156 -24.12 -4.35 7.89
N PRO A 157 -24.86 -3.94 8.94
CA PRO A 157 -25.43 -4.88 9.91
C PRO A 157 -26.55 -5.74 9.31
N ASP A 158 -27.05 -5.42 8.12
CA ASP A 158 -27.99 -6.25 7.38
C ASP A 158 -27.34 -7.60 7.01
N VAL A 159 -27.88 -8.68 7.59
CA VAL A 159 -27.36 -10.04 7.44
C VAL A 159 -27.59 -10.63 6.05
N GLU A 160 -28.63 -10.20 5.35
CA GLU A 160 -28.92 -10.63 3.97
C GLU A 160 -28.17 -9.77 2.96
N ARG A 161 -27.88 -8.51 3.33
CA ARG A 161 -27.23 -7.51 2.48
C ARG A 161 -26.02 -6.83 3.15
N PRO A 162 -24.96 -7.57 3.50
CA PRO A 162 -23.80 -6.99 4.15
C PRO A 162 -23.06 -5.95 3.28
N LEU A 163 -23.09 -6.05 1.95
CA LEU A 163 -22.42 -5.09 1.07
C LEU A 163 -23.28 -3.88 0.77
N THR A 164 -24.57 -4.07 0.55
CA THR A 164 -25.49 -3.06 -0.01
C THR A 164 -26.59 -2.62 0.94
N GLY A 165 -26.75 -3.30 2.07
CA GLY A 165 -27.82 -3.05 3.02
C GLY A 165 -27.63 -1.74 3.81
N PRO A 166 -28.73 -1.28 4.44
CA PRO A 166 -28.73 -0.10 5.26
C PRO A 166 -28.13 -0.37 6.65
N GLY A 167 -27.66 0.69 7.30
CA GLY A 167 -27.20 0.66 8.69
C GLY A 167 -25.83 1.28 8.85
N GLU A 168 -25.49 1.59 10.10
CA GLU A 168 -24.15 2.07 10.45
C GLU A 168 -23.14 0.93 10.31
N ARG A 169 -22.08 1.20 9.56
CA ARG A 169 -21.05 0.22 9.25
C ARG A 169 -19.85 0.45 10.14
N LYS A 170 -19.21 -0.64 10.54
CA LYS A 170 -18.05 -0.62 11.44
C LYS A 170 -16.79 -0.88 10.61
N PRO A 171 -16.07 0.16 10.17
CA PRO A 171 -14.80 -0.04 9.49
C PRO A 171 -13.76 -0.63 10.45
N LEU A 172 -12.87 -1.44 9.90
CA LEU A 172 -11.68 -1.92 10.60
C LEU A 172 -10.48 -1.00 10.38
N PHE A 173 -10.53 -0.19 9.32
CA PHE A 173 -9.57 0.85 9.01
C PHE A 173 -10.29 2.11 8.51
N GLU A 174 -9.95 3.26 9.09
CA GLU A 174 -10.50 4.56 8.70
C GLU A 174 -9.71 5.12 7.52
N PHE A 175 -10.22 4.88 6.31
CA PHE A 175 -9.63 5.41 5.09
C PHE A 175 -9.83 6.92 4.98
N ASP A 176 -8.73 7.62 4.76
CA ASP A 176 -8.77 9.02 4.30
C ASP A 176 -9.42 9.12 2.92
N ARG A 177 -10.64 9.64 2.87
CA ARG A 177 -11.46 9.69 1.66
C ARG A 177 -10.83 10.49 0.52
N SER A 178 -9.96 11.46 0.80
CA SER A 178 -9.29 12.22 -0.27
C SER A 178 -8.20 11.42 -0.99
N ARG A 179 -7.89 10.21 -0.51
CA ARG A 179 -6.89 9.29 -1.08
C ARG A 179 -7.49 8.02 -1.67
N LEU A 180 -8.82 7.88 -1.63
CA LEU A 180 -9.51 6.85 -2.39
C LEU A 180 -9.54 7.29 -3.86
N VAL A 181 -9.06 6.42 -4.74
CA VAL A 181 -8.92 6.66 -6.17
C VAL A 181 -9.38 5.42 -6.93
N ASP A 182 -9.94 5.61 -8.13
CA ASP A 182 -10.42 4.54 -9.02
C ASP A 182 -9.83 4.82 -10.41
N PRO A 183 -8.56 4.42 -10.63
CA PRO A 183 -7.81 4.91 -11.78
C PRO A 183 -8.12 4.13 -13.06
N ASP A 184 -8.47 2.84 -12.96
CA ASP A 184 -8.91 2.04 -14.10
C ASP A 184 -10.42 2.16 -14.39
N LYS A 185 -11.16 2.84 -13.51
CA LYS A 185 -12.59 3.15 -13.64
C LYS A 185 -13.46 1.90 -13.64
N ASP A 186 -13.02 0.86 -12.95
CA ASP A 186 -13.79 -0.35 -12.77
C ASP A 186 -14.84 -0.23 -11.64
N GLY A 187 -14.74 0.86 -10.87
CA GLY A 187 -15.69 1.22 -9.83
C GLY A 187 -15.30 0.77 -8.43
N TRP A 188 -14.18 0.08 -8.25
CA TRP A 188 -13.60 -0.25 -6.96
C TRP A 188 -12.59 0.82 -6.55
N TRP A 189 -12.43 0.97 -5.24
CA TRP A 189 -11.50 1.97 -4.72
C TRP A 189 -10.15 1.34 -4.43
N SER A 190 -9.11 1.91 -5.01
CA SER A 190 -7.74 1.78 -4.57
C SER A 190 -7.43 2.81 -3.49
N TYR A 191 -6.42 2.52 -2.67
CA TYR A 191 -5.95 3.46 -1.67
C TYR A 191 -4.55 3.98 -1.98
N LYS A 192 -4.44 5.30 -2.13
CA LYS A 192 -3.21 5.99 -2.44
C LYS A 192 -2.35 6.24 -1.19
N GLY A 193 -1.03 6.13 -1.34
CA GLY A 193 -0.07 6.52 -0.31
C GLY A 193 -0.21 7.99 0.11
N ARG A 194 0.19 8.33 1.34
CA ARG A 194 0.11 9.73 1.83
C ARG A 194 1.12 10.66 1.18
N TYR A 195 2.32 10.15 0.90
CA TYR A 195 3.42 10.89 0.28
C TYR A 195 3.99 10.16 -0.94
N SER A 196 3.31 9.10 -1.36
CA SER A 196 3.52 8.39 -2.61
C SER A 196 2.33 8.69 -3.50
N GLU A 197 2.56 8.95 -4.77
CA GLU A 197 1.51 8.95 -5.77
C GLU A 197 0.95 7.54 -6.04
N SER A 198 1.70 6.49 -5.70
CA SER A 198 1.32 5.10 -5.93
C SER A 198 0.30 4.54 -4.94
N GLU A 199 -0.36 3.48 -5.39
CA GLU A 199 -1.37 2.74 -4.63
C GLU A 199 -0.71 1.72 -3.70
N TYR A 200 -1.38 1.41 -2.57
CA TYR A 200 -1.02 0.26 -1.76
C TYR A 200 -1.37 -1.02 -2.51
N VAL A 201 -0.47 -2.00 -2.52
CA VAL A 201 -0.70 -3.30 -3.17
C VAL A 201 -0.69 -4.40 -2.12
N TYR A 202 -1.71 -5.25 -2.14
CA TYR A 202 -1.92 -6.35 -1.22
C TYR A 202 -1.81 -7.71 -1.92
N PHE A 203 -0.96 -8.60 -1.43
CA PHE A 203 -0.88 -9.99 -1.89
C PHE A 203 -1.17 -10.97 -0.75
N ASN A 204 -2.15 -11.85 -0.97
CA ASN A 204 -2.49 -12.92 -0.05
C ASN A 204 -1.54 -14.10 -0.22
N SER A 205 -1.10 -14.76 0.86
CA SER A 205 -0.15 -15.87 0.73
C SER A 205 -0.67 -17.07 -0.08
N LYS A 206 -1.98 -17.18 -0.28
CA LYS A 206 -2.60 -18.23 -1.11
C LYS A 206 -2.36 -18.05 -2.61
N THR A 207 -1.93 -16.87 -3.05
CA THR A 207 -1.73 -16.55 -4.47
C THR A 207 -0.26 -16.40 -4.84
N TYR A 208 0.66 -16.56 -3.87
CA TYR A 208 2.09 -16.39 -4.11
C TYR A 208 2.66 -17.33 -5.18
N ASP A 209 2.15 -18.56 -5.23
CA ASP A 209 2.53 -19.59 -6.20
C ASP A 209 1.25 -20.27 -6.69
N ASP A 210 0.83 -19.93 -7.91
CA ASP A 210 -0.46 -20.31 -8.48
C ASP A 210 -0.44 -21.65 -9.25
N GLY A 211 0.60 -22.46 -9.06
CA GLY A 211 0.59 -23.89 -9.41
C GLY A 211 0.82 -24.21 -10.89
N ALA A 212 1.39 -23.30 -11.69
CA ALA A 212 2.00 -23.69 -12.95
C ALA A 212 3.37 -24.34 -12.71
N ALA A 213 3.75 -25.30 -13.58
CA ALA A 213 5.06 -25.94 -13.53
C ALA A 213 6.18 -24.90 -13.78
N SER A 214 6.77 -24.39 -12.69
CA SER A 214 7.85 -23.39 -12.61
C SER A 214 7.46 -21.94 -12.98
N PRO A 215 7.70 -20.99 -12.07
CA PRO A 215 6.63 -20.45 -11.22
C PRO A 215 6.06 -19.14 -11.78
N SER A 216 4.74 -19.01 -11.82
CA SER A 216 4.05 -17.72 -11.91
C SER A 216 3.97 -17.11 -10.51
N VAL A 217 4.87 -16.16 -10.25
CA VAL A 217 4.84 -15.36 -9.03
C VAL A 217 3.71 -14.34 -9.12
N ALA A 218 2.96 -14.16 -8.03
CA ALA A 218 1.96 -13.09 -7.95
C ALA A 218 2.57 -11.74 -8.35
N SER A 219 1.93 -11.02 -9.26
CA SER A 219 2.41 -9.70 -9.65
C SER A 219 1.27 -8.82 -10.08
N TYR A 220 1.46 -7.53 -9.92
CA TYR A 220 0.47 -6.52 -10.22
C TYR A 220 1.17 -5.26 -10.70
N ALA A 221 0.69 -4.68 -11.79
CA ALA A 221 1.13 -3.38 -12.28
C ALA A 221 0.06 -2.36 -11.84
N PRO A 222 0.34 -1.51 -10.85
CA PRO A 222 -0.58 -0.48 -10.39
C PRO A 222 -0.98 0.47 -11.50
N GLN A 223 -2.16 1.04 -11.36
CA GLN A 223 -2.69 2.00 -12.32
C GLN A 223 -2.14 3.40 -12.06
N ILE A 224 -1.74 3.69 -10.81
CA ILE A 224 -0.99 4.89 -10.45
C ILE A 224 0.37 4.48 -9.87
N GLY A 225 1.41 5.10 -10.41
CA GLY A 225 2.79 4.72 -10.14
C GLY A 225 3.40 3.91 -11.29
N GLY A 226 4.71 3.74 -11.25
CA GLY A 226 5.47 2.92 -12.19
C GLY A 226 5.71 1.50 -11.70
N GLY A 227 6.06 0.62 -12.63
CA GLY A 227 6.66 -0.68 -12.33
C GLY A 227 5.67 -1.82 -12.11
N THR A 228 6.16 -2.92 -11.52
CA THR A 228 5.32 -4.08 -11.15
C THR A 228 5.61 -4.49 -9.71
N ALA A 229 4.58 -4.44 -8.86
CA ALA A 229 4.63 -4.95 -7.51
C ALA A 229 4.65 -6.49 -7.51
N ARG A 230 5.50 -7.07 -6.67
CA ARG A 230 5.63 -8.53 -6.46
C ARG A 230 5.90 -8.82 -4.99
N PRO A 231 5.37 -9.93 -4.43
CA PRO A 231 5.70 -10.33 -3.07
C PRO A 231 7.19 -10.68 -2.95
N TYR A 232 7.73 -10.39 -1.77
CA TYR A 232 9.10 -10.70 -1.39
C TYR A 232 9.19 -12.10 -0.78
N GLY A 233 10.33 -12.74 -0.98
CA GLY A 233 10.77 -13.94 -0.28
C GLY A 233 12.14 -13.76 0.35
N THR A 234 12.70 -14.83 0.87
CA THR A 234 14.00 -14.91 1.54
C THR A 234 14.57 -16.30 1.29
N ILE A 235 15.86 -16.51 1.56
CA ILE A 235 16.49 -17.82 1.46
C ILE A 235 16.74 -18.34 2.87
N VAL A 236 16.14 -19.48 3.19
CA VAL A 236 16.33 -20.18 4.47
C VAL A 236 16.94 -21.54 4.18
N ASN A 237 18.17 -21.76 4.65
CA ASN A 237 18.92 -23.01 4.44
C ASN A 237 19.00 -23.43 2.95
N GLY A 238 19.27 -22.46 2.06
CA GLY A 238 19.36 -22.69 0.61
C GLY A 238 18.02 -22.90 -0.10
N ASN A 239 16.89 -22.84 0.60
CA ASN A 239 15.56 -22.94 0.01
C ASN A 239 14.88 -21.57 0.01
N PHE A 240 14.24 -21.24 -1.10
CA PHE A 240 13.41 -20.04 -1.18
C PHE A 240 12.16 -20.20 -0.29
N VAL A 241 11.86 -19.18 0.50
CA VAL A 241 10.68 -19.09 1.35
C VAL A 241 10.11 -17.69 1.23
N TRP A 242 8.80 -17.53 1.03
CA TRP A 242 8.17 -16.20 1.03
C TRP A 242 8.38 -15.46 2.36
N ALA A 243 8.51 -14.13 2.34
CA ALA A 243 8.80 -13.33 3.55
C ALA A 243 7.65 -13.42 4.58
N ALA A 244 6.42 -13.65 4.10
CA ALA A 244 5.23 -13.85 4.92
C ALA A 244 4.42 -15.07 4.43
N PRO A 245 4.97 -16.30 4.52
CA PRO A 245 4.52 -17.46 3.74
C PRO A 245 3.13 -18.00 4.12
N LYS A 246 2.54 -17.50 5.22
CA LYS A 246 1.26 -17.97 5.76
C LYS A 246 0.25 -16.85 5.96
N THR A 247 0.58 -15.61 5.59
CA THR A 247 -0.25 -14.44 5.85
C THR A 247 -0.47 -13.63 4.58
N TYR A 248 0.17 -12.48 4.46
CA TYR A 248 0.01 -11.54 3.36
C TYR A 248 1.18 -10.54 3.37
N GLN A 249 1.33 -9.85 2.25
CA GLN A 249 2.28 -8.75 2.09
C GLN A 249 1.53 -7.52 1.59
N ILE A 250 1.77 -6.37 2.23
CA ILE A 250 1.36 -5.05 1.75
C ILE A 250 2.61 -4.33 1.28
N LEU A 251 2.53 -3.71 0.12
CA LEU A 251 3.62 -2.96 -0.50
C LEU A 251 3.15 -1.54 -0.84
N LEU A 252 4.07 -0.59 -0.77
CA LEU A 252 3.93 0.77 -1.30
C LEU A 252 5.23 1.16 -2.00
N ALA A 253 5.12 1.87 -3.12
CA ALA A 253 6.23 2.31 -3.96
C ALA A 253 7.10 3.45 -3.38
N GLY A 254 7.11 3.65 -2.06
CA GLY A 254 7.97 4.66 -1.45
C GLY A 254 7.69 6.11 -1.89
N LEU A 255 8.74 6.89 -2.15
CA LEU A 255 8.66 8.30 -2.54
C LEU A 255 8.96 8.51 -4.03
N ASP A 256 9.46 7.49 -4.71
CA ASP A 256 9.74 7.53 -6.14
C ASP A 256 8.57 7.07 -7.00
N ASP A 257 7.51 6.57 -6.35
CA ASP A 257 6.27 6.11 -6.96
C ASP A 257 6.48 4.93 -7.92
N ASN A 258 7.58 4.20 -7.78
CA ASN A 258 7.94 3.11 -8.67
C ASN A 258 8.21 1.81 -7.88
N PHE A 259 7.40 0.78 -8.14
CA PHE A 259 7.60 -0.54 -7.56
C PHE A 259 8.80 -1.31 -8.13
N GLY A 260 9.62 -0.66 -8.98
CA GLY A 260 10.81 -1.21 -9.63
C GLY A 260 10.64 -1.41 -11.14
N GLY A 261 11.66 -1.95 -11.79
CA GLY A 261 11.69 -2.13 -13.24
C GLY A 261 10.55 -3.00 -13.81
N ASN A 262 10.33 -2.96 -15.13
CA ASN A 262 9.36 -3.84 -15.81
C ASN A 262 9.78 -5.31 -15.66
N PHE A 263 9.13 -6.03 -14.75
CA PHE A 263 9.42 -7.44 -14.51
C PHE A 263 8.81 -8.29 -15.64
N THR A 264 9.62 -8.61 -16.65
CA THR A 264 9.20 -9.30 -17.88
C THR A 264 9.06 -10.81 -17.77
N ALA A 265 9.53 -11.43 -16.67
CA ALA A 265 9.51 -12.88 -16.51
C ALA A 265 9.05 -13.30 -15.11
N ALA A 266 8.46 -14.49 -15.03
CA ALA A 266 7.85 -14.98 -13.79
C ALA A 266 8.87 -15.53 -12.78
N ASN A 267 10.06 -15.95 -13.25
CA ASN A 267 11.19 -16.36 -12.41
C ASN A 267 11.89 -15.18 -11.69
N GLN A 268 11.39 -13.96 -11.90
CA GLN A 268 11.88 -12.77 -11.24
C GLN A 268 11.21 -12.63 -9.84
N MET A 269 11.79 -13.30 -8.84
CA MET A 269 11.47 -13.22 -7.40
C MET A 269 12.25 -12.12 -6.63
N LYS A 270 11.57 -11.30 -5.81
CA LYS A 270 12.22 -10.30 -4.92
C LYS A 270 12.72 -10.96 -3.62
N LEU A 271 14.00 -10.79 -3.24
CA LEU A 271 14.62 -11.32 -2.01
C LEU A 271 14.83 -10.26 -0.89
N TYR A 272 14.21 -10.47 0.27
CA TYR A 272 14.31 -9.69 1.50
C TYR A 272 15.10 -10.45 2.61
N PRO A 273 15.87 -9.75 3.47
CA PRO A 273 16.25 -8.34 3.40
C PRO A 273 17.32 -8.10 2.33
N SER A 274 17.29 -6.93 1.67
CA SER A 274 18.21 -6.61 0.58
C SER A 274 19.62 -6.36 1.11
N GLY A 275 20.40 -7.43 1.23
CA GLY A 275 21.82 -7.39 1.61
C GLY A 275 22.66 -8.54 1.05
N VAL A 276 22.04 -9.61 0.54
CA VAL A 276 22.78 -10.74 -0.05
C VAL A 276 22.26 -11.00 -1.46
N GLN A 277 22.95 -10.40 -2.43
CA GLN A 277 22.91 -10.90 -3.80
C GLN A 277 23.55 -12.31 -3.77
N ASP A 278 22.74 -13.35 -3.52
CA ASP A 278 23.22 -14.74 -3.62
C ASP A 278 23.44 -15.08 -5.09
N THR A 279 24.62 -14.73 -5.57
CA THR A 279 25.10 -15.05 -6.92
C THR A 279 25.42 -16.54 -7.09
N THR A 280 25.31 -17.34 -6.02
CA THR A 280 25.70 -18.76 -6.07
C THR A 280 24.53 -19.71 -6.34
N ASN A 281 23.26 -19.31 -6.16
CA ASN A 281 22.09 -20.16 -6.43
C ASN A 281 20.82 -19.48 -7.01
N ALA A 282 20.89 -18.24 -7.52
CA ALA A 282 19.69 -17.58 -8.06
C ALA A 282 19.37 -17.97 -9.52
N PRO A 283 18.11 -18.27 -9.89
CA PRO A 283 17.70 -18.30 -11.29
C PRO A 283 17.80 -16.88 -11.87
N THR A 284 18.94 -16.57 -12.51
CA THR A 284 19.16 -15.41 -13.38
C THR A 284 18.61 -14.07 -12.86
N SER A 285 19.35 -13.46 -11.93
CA SER A 285 19.45 -12.02 -11.64
C SER A 285 18.20 -11.17 -11.92
N ILE A 286 17.35 -10.99 -10.93
CA ILE A 286 16.77 -9.66 -10.73
C ILE A 286 17.79 -8.88 -9.94
N ASN A 287 18.32 -7.84 -10.57
CA ASN A 287 18.93 -6.77 -9.80
C ASN A 287 17.77 -5.93 -9.26
N TYR A 288 17.67 -5.82 -7.94
CA TYR A 288 16.93 -4.72 -7.33
C TYR A 288 17.29 -3.43 -8.08
N SER A 289 16.29 -2.74 -8.66
CA SER A 289 16.57 -1.41 -9.18
C SER A 289 16.80 -0.47 -7.99
N LEU A 290 17.45 0.67 -8.21
CA LEU A 290 17.58 1.68 -7.17
C LEU A 290 16.22 2.12 -6.61
N GLU A 291 15.18 1.98 -7.43
CA GLU A 291 13.79 2.33 -7.11
C GLU A 291 13.22 1.35 -6.08
N ASP A 292 13.52 0.06 -6.20
CA ASP A 292 12.98 -0.94 -5.29
C ASP A 292 13.37 -0.73 -3.80
N PHE A 293 14.44 0.04 -3.52
CA PHE A 293 14.98 0.21 -2.17
C PHE A 293 14.17 1.15 -1.27
N ASP A 294 13.30 1.98 -1.83
CA ASP A 294 12.44 2.86 -1.04
C ASP A 294 11.07 2.25 -0.76
N ASN A 295 10.74 1.11 -1.41
CA ASN A 295 9.51 0.36 -1.20
C ASN A 295 9.30 0.08 0.30
N ILE A 296 8.06 0.29 0.73
CA ILE A 296 7.63 0.12 2.12
C ILE A 296 6.76 -1.13 2.23
N VAL A 297 7.06 -1.99 3.21
CA VAL A 297 6.37 -3.28 3.41
C VAL A 297 6.00 -3.52 4.87
N ASN A 298 4.98 -4.36 5.11
CA ASN A 298 4.43 -4.63 6.45
C ASN A 298 5.27 -5.58 7.33
N PHE A 299 6.28 -6.23 6.77
CA PHE A 299 7.17 -7.16 7.50
C PHE A 299 8.60 -6.62 7.67
N GLY A 300 8.86 -5.39 7.20
CA GLY A 300 10.12 -4.69 7.39
C GLY A 300 10.20 -4.08 8.79
N GLN A 301 10.53 -4.88 9.79
CA GLN A 301 10.67 -4.40 11.16
C GLN A 301 11.88 -3.44 11.25
N SER A 302 11.62 -2.14 11.04
CA SER A 302 12.47 -0.96 11.31
C SER A 302 13.18 -0.29 10.12
N SER A 303 13.48 -0.96 9.02
CA SER A 303 14.28 -0.40 7.90
C SER A 303 13.46 -0.31 6.60
N THR A 304 13.57 0.81 5.86
CA THR A 304 13.24 0.76 4.42
C THR A 304 14.30 -0.14 3.77
N LEU A 305 14.01 -0.76 2.63
CA LEU A 305 14.96 -1.67 1.97
C LEU A 305 16.37 -1.04 1.83
N GLY A 306 16.46 0.28 1.63
CA GLY A 306 17.74 1.02 1.57
C GLY A 306 18.45 1.34 2.88
N SER A 307 17.99 0.89 4.06
CA SER A 307 18.68 1.15 5.35
C SER A 307 19.52 -0.02 5.88
N ASP A 308 19.60 -1.14 5.15
CA ASP A 308 20.42 -2.32 5.47
C ASP A 308 21.78 -2.32 4.72
N THR A 309 22.33 -1.15 4.34
CA THR A 309 23.64 -1.07 3.67
C THR A 309 24.85 -1.25 4.61
N ASP A 310 24.61 -1.45 5.92
CA ASP A 310 25.65 -1.66 6.92
C ASP A 310 25.63 -3.11 7.44
N LEU A 311 26.15 -4.05 6.64
CA LEU A 311 26.68 -5.35 7.08
C LEU A 311 27.96 -5.72 6.30
#